data_AF-A0AAU9QDB0-F1
#
_entry.id   AF-A0AAU9QDB0-F1
#
_cell.length_a   1.000
_cell.length_b   1.000
_cell.length_c   1.000
_cell.angle_alpha   90.00
_cell.angle_beta   90.00
_cell.angle_gamma   90.00
#
_symmetry.space_group_name_H-M   'P 1'
#
loop_
_entity.id
_entity.type
_entity.pdbx_description
1 polymer ?
#
loop_
_entity_poly.entity_id
_entity_poly.type
_entity_poly.pdbx_seq_one_letter_code
_entity_poly.pdbx_strand_id
1 'polypeptide(L)'
;MSTINSQILTSNKFDASIRSNLESSRTGASVNGNYRGETVRVHNATQSLFDAMEELTALGSEKAEKDLTKRKVKDGSIRVNEAHELVSDYLRKVPDLEKNQKIKDLATKMASGNLSTIAQLQAYLNGFSEEKSHQYLALQAVKKFLGANPESKNLLALIDQAILTFEQNPDSWAQIDTEIRVSSFADEYSQEQGFSSLHQLRGFYRDTVHSYQGLGSAYKDVVERFGAKEVSTAVDFMLQGMSADLSVQGSNIDSVKLQLLMSDMQKLKTLNTLQDQVSNLYQMFTPQQANYGLSSY
;
A
#
# COMPACT_ATOMS: atom_id res chain seq x y z
N MET A 1 24.20 -5.76 66.51
CA MET A 1 22.94 -6.52 66.62
C MET A 1 22.83 -7.46 65.43
N SER A 2 22.34 -8.67 65.70
CA SER A 2 22.25 -9.93 64.93
C SER A 2 22.34 -9.88 63.39
N THR A 3 23.19 -10.67 62.70
CA THR A 3 23.12 -12.12 62.34
C THR A 3 21.80 -12.48 61.60
N ILE A 4 21.73 -13.04 60.38
CA ILE A 4 22.22 -14.33 59.80
C ILE A 4 22.11 -14.14 58.25
N ASN A 5 23.06 -14.41 57.34
CA ASN A 5 24.01 -15.51 57.07
C ASN A 5 23.41 -16.70 56.26
N SER A 6 23.68 -16.74 54.95
CA SER A 6 24.03 -17.98 54.23
C SER A 6 24.47 -17.69 52.78
N GLN A 7 25.77 -17.46 52.60
CA GLN A 7 26.52 -17.83 51.41
C GLN A 7 27.51 -18.92 51.82
N ILE A 8 27.96 -19.73 50.84
CA ILE A 8 29.29 -20.37 50.68
C ILE A 8 29.06 -21.67 49.89
N LEU A 9 29.36 -21.69 48.58
CA LEU A 9 30.67 -21.81 47.94
C LEU A 9 31.10 -23.27 47.76
N THR A 10 31.32 -23.57 46.48
CA THR A 10 32.10 -24.65 45.92
C THR A 10 33.51 -24.73 46.50
N SER A 11 33.99 -25.92 46.88
CA SER A 11 35.38 -26.32 46.65
C SER A 11 35.62 -27.82 46.85
N ASN A 12 36.29 -28.41 45.86
CA ASN A 12 37.00 -29.68 45.91
C ASN A 12 38.21 -29.63 46.86
N LYS A 13 38.51 -30.77 47.51
CA LYS A 13 39.81 -31.49 47.60
C LYS A 13 39.81 -32.40 48.85
N PHE A 14 39.79 -33.72 48.68
CA PHE A 14 40.95 -34.64 48.73
C PHE A 14 41.80 -34.51 50.00
N ASP A 15 41.87 -35.56 50.84
CA ASP A 15 42.94 -36.56 50.79
C ASP A 15 42.77 -37.69 51.84
N ALA A 16 43.60 -38.72 51.68
CA ALA A 16 44.01 -39.81 52.58
C ALA A 16 43.21 -41.13 52.42
N SER A 17 43.79 -42.26 51.98
CA SER A 17 45.17 -42.70 52.19
C SER A 17 45.62 -43.80 51.20
N ILE A 18 46.77 -43.55 50.56
CA ILE A 18 47.99 -44.40 50.55
C ILE A 18 47.99 -45.76 49.80
N ARG A 19 48.71 -45.71 48.67
CA ARG A 19 49.80 -46.58 48.17
C ARG A 19 49.51 -47.97 47.58
N SER A 20 49.67 -47.99 46.25
CA SER A 20 50.53 -48.86 45.45
C SER A 20 50.90 -50.25 45.98
N ASN A 21 50.41 -51.28 45.29
CA ASN A 21 51.27 -52.32 44.75
C ASN A 21 50.64 -52.92 43.47
N LEU A 22 51.50 -53.09 42.45
CA LEU A 22 51.26 -53.98 41.33
C LEU A 22 50.93 -55.37 41.87
N GLU A 23 49.86 -56.01 41.38
CA GLU A 23 49.92 -57.39 40.88
C GLU A 23 48.58 -57.86 40.33
N SER A 24 48.68 -58.57 39.22
CA SER A 24 47.69 -59.32 38.46
C SER A 24 46.57 -59.98 39.29
N SER A 25 45.32 -59.83 38.87
CA SER A 25 44.30 -60.90 38.93
C SER A 25 43.07 -60.54 38.08
N ARG A 26 42.86 -61.31 37.00
CA ARG A 26 41.59 -61.39 36.28
C ARG A 26 40.49 -61.87 37.24
N THR A 27 39.35 -61.19 37.27
CA THR A 27 38.02 -61.80 37.41
C THR A 27 36.96 -60.71 37.15
N GLY A 28 36.28 -60.79 36.00
CA GLY A 28 35.12 -59.96 35.73
C GLY A 28 33.97 -60.39 36.63
N ALA A 29 33.71 -59.63 37.70
CA ALA A 29 32.52 -59.81 38.51
C ALA A 29 31.33 -59.20 37.74
N SER A 30 30.47 -60.06 37.19
CA SER A 30 29.17 -59.64 36.65
C SER A 30 28.28 -59.20 37.80
N VAL A 31 27.95 -57.91 37.85
CA VAL A 31 27.03 -57.33 38.84
C VAL A 31 25.60 -57.66 38.41
N ASN A 32 24.90 -58.44 39.23
CA ASN A 32 23.50 -58.81 39.03
C ASN A 32 22.63 -58.02 40.01
N GLY A 33 21.53 -57.44 39.53
CA GLY A 33 20.52 -56.76 40.34
C GLY A 33 19.11 -57.30 40.04
N ASN A 34 18.11 -56.86 40.81
CA ASN A 34 16.71 -57.19 40.55
C ASN A 34 15.90 -55.90 40.48
N TYR A 35 15.17 -55.67 39.40
CA TYR A 35 14.31 -54.51 39.22
C TYR A 35 12.90 -54.99 38.83
N ARG A 36 11.91 -54.64 39.67
CA ARG A 36 10.48 -55.01 39.48
C ARG A 36 10.23 -56.51 39.26
N GLY A 37 11.02 -57.37 39.90
CA GLY A 37 10.85 -58.83 39.83
C GLY A 37 11.62 -59.49 38.68
N GLU A 38 12.31 -58.72 37.84
CA GLU A 38 13.20 -59.25 36.80
C GLU A 38 14.67 -59.13 37.19
N THR A 39 15.42 -60.20 36.96
CA THR A 39 16.86 -60.25 37.23
C THR A 39 17.63 -59.57 36.10
N VAL A 40 18.32 -58.48 36.41
CA VAL A 40 19.07 -57.67 35.45
C VAL A 40 20.58 -57.94 35.62
N ARG A 41 21.27 -58.17 34.51
CA ARG A 41 22.73 -58.38 34.43
C ARG A 41 23.39 -57.19 33.76
N VAL A 42 24.39 -56.59 34.38
CA VAL A 42 25.20 -55.55 33.72
C VAL A 42 26.17 -56.24 32.76
N HIS A 43 25.99 -55.99 31.47
CA HIS A 43 26.96 -56.32 30.42
C HIS A 43 27.69 -55.03 30.01
N ASN A 44 29.03 -55.07 30.03
CA ASN A 44 29.83 -54.05 29.38
C ASN A 44 29.77 -54.29 27.86
N ALA A 45 28.71 -53.78 27.23
CA ALA A 45 28.66 -53.66 25.78
C ALA A 45 29.55 -52.47 25.39
N THR A 46 30.67 -52.73 24.70
CA THR A 46 31.57 -51.69 24.18
C THR A 46 31.03 -51.02 22.91
N GLN A 47 29.79 -51.30 22.51
CA GLN A 47 29.13 -50.73 21.35
C GLN A 47 27.79 -50.15 21.76
N SER A 48 27.62 -48.85 21.49
CA SER A 48 26.41 -48.09 21.80
C SER A 48 25.29 -48.53 20.86
N LEU A 49 24.10 -48.77 21.41
CA LEU A 49 22.90 -49.11 20.60
C LEU A 49 22.55 -48.00 19.60
N PHE A 50 22.97 -46.76 19.88
CA PHE A 50 22.82 -45.63 18.95
C PHE A 50 23.72 -45.75 17.71
N ASP A 51 24.94 -46.26 17.82
CA ASP A 51 25.83 -46.47 16.66
C ASP A 51 25.25 -47.55 15.73
N ALA A 52 24.73 -48.63 16.29
CA ALA A 52 24.11 -49.71 15.51
C ALA A 52 22.81 -49.26 14.80
N MET A 53 22.08 -48.30 15.38
CA MET A 53 20.92 -47.69 14.72
C MET A 53 21.33 -46.76 13.58
N GLU A 54 22.43 -46.02 13.74
CA GLU A 54 22.94 -45.12 12.70
C GLU A 54 23.40 -45.91 11.46
N GLU A 55 24.06 -47.06 11.66
CA GLU A 55 24.47 -47.95 10.55
C GLU A 55 23.28 -48.56 9.80
N LEU A 56 22.22 -48.99 10.49
CA LEU A 56 20.99 -49.50 9.85
C LEU A 56 20.21 -48.41 9.11
N THR A 57 20.26 -47.16 9.60
CA THR A 57 19.58 -46.02 8.97
C THR A 57 20.37 -45.50 7.75
N ALA A 58 21.69 -45.63 7.75
CA ALA A 58 22.55 -45.28 6.63
C ALA A 58 22.27 -46.15 5.39
N LEU A 59 22.00 -47.45 5.58
CA LEU A 59 21.65 -48.37 4.48
C LEU A 59 20.32 -48.05 3.79
N GLY A 60 19.44 -47.26 4.43
CA GLY A 60 18.18 -46.80 3.86
C GLY A 60 18.20 -45.38 3.28
N SER A 61 19.29 -44.63 3.43
CA SER A 61 19.35 -43.21 3.09
C SER A 61 20.61 -42.83 2.30
N GLU A 62 20.99 -43.63 1.30
CA GLU A 62 21.77 -43.12 0.17
C GLU A 62 20.86 -42.27 -0.74
N LYS A 63 20.48 -41.07 -0.26
CA LYS A 63 20.05 -39.98 -1.13
C LYS A 63 21.14 -38.93 -1.09
N ALA A 64 21.90 -38.88 -2.18
CA ALA A 64 22.91 -37.87 -2.47
C ALA A 64 22.48 -36.48 -1.96
N GLU A 65 23.36 -35.83 -1.20
CA GLU A 65 23.18 -34.46 -0.75
C GLU A 65 22.89 -33.57 -1.97
N LYS A 66 21.67 -33.03 -2.02
CA LYS A 66 21.27 -32.15 -3.12
C LYS A 66 21.80 -30.75 -2.82
N ASP A 67 22.78 -30.36 -3.61
CA ASP A 67 23.33 -29.02 -3.70
C ASP A 67 22.21 -27.95 -3.73
N LEU A 68 22.38 -26.87 -2.95
CA LEU A 68 21.42 -25.76 -2.83
C LEU A 68 21.14 -25.10 -4.17
N THR A 69 22.08 -25.17 -5.11
CA THR A 69 21.94 -24.70 -6.51
C THR A 69 20.90 -25.50 -7.32
N LYS A 70 20.56 -26.72 -6.88
CA LYS A 70 19.54 -27.59 -7.50
C LYS A 70 18.19 -27.54 -6.79
N ARG A 71 18.08 -26.75 -5.71
CA ARG A 71 16.78 -26.42 -5.09
C ARG A 71 16.22 -25.16 -5.75
N LYS A 72 14.92 -25.17 -6.08
CA LYS A 72 14.20 -23.97 -6.51
C LYS A 72 14.05 -23.04 -5.30
N VAL A 73 15.04 -22.19 -5.07
CA VAL A 73 14.97 -21.13 -4.06
C VAL A 73 13.96 -20.10 -4.58
N LYS A 74 12.83 -19.96 -3.90
CA LYS A 74 11.84 -18.93 -4.20
C LYS A 74 12.35 -17.64 -3.58
N ASP A 75 12.96 -16.79 -4.40
CA ASP A 75 13.46 -15.50 -3.98
C ASP A 75 12.30 -14.62 -3.49
N GLY A 76 12.19 -14.45 -2.18
CA GLY A 76 11.19 -13.60 -1.56
C GLY A 76 11.57 -12.13 -1.60
N SER A 77 12.87 -11.82 -1.68
CA SER A 77 13.40 -10.45 -1.60
C SER A 77 13.07 -9.66 -2.87
N ILE A 78 13.24 -10.28 -4.04
CA ILE A 78 12.91 -9.67 -5.34
C ILE A 78 11.42 -9.35 -5.45
N ARG A 79 10.54 -10.28 -5.01
CA ARG A 79 9.08 -10.07 -5.03
C ARG A 79 8.62 -8.97 -4.07
N VAL A 80 9.30 -8.79 -2.95
CA VAL A 80 8.98 -7.73 -1.97
C VAL A 80 9.33 -6.35 -2.54
N ASN A 81 10.44 -6.23 -3.26
CA ASN A 81 10.85 -4.96 -3.88
C ASN A 81 9.94 -4.57 -5.05
N GLU A 82 9.59 -5.53 -5.92
CA GLU A 82 8.59 -5.34 -6.98
C GLU A 82 7.23 -4.94 -6.38
N ALA A 83 6.74 -5.65 -5.37
CA ALA A 83 5.49 -5.28 -4.70
C ALA A 83 5.52 -3.87 -4.06
N HIS A 84 6.69 -3.37 -3.66
CA HIS A 84 6.84 -2.02 -3.13
C HIS A 84 6.82 -0.93 -4.21
N GLU A 85 7.51 -1.11 -5.33
CA GLU A 85 7.44 -0.18 -6.48
C GLU A 85 6.02 -0.13 -7.07
N LEU A 86 5.35 -1.28 -7.16
CA LEU A 86 3.99 -1.40 -7.71
C LEU A 86 2.95 -0.63 -6.92
N VAL A 87 3.08 -0.68 -5.60
CA VAL A 87 2.22 0.05 -4.69
C VAL A 87 2.59 1.54 -4.68
N SER A 88 3.86 1.89 -4.89
CA SER A 88 4.32 3.28 -5.02
C SER A 88 3.73 3.99 -6.24
N ASP A 89 3.71 3.32 -7.41
CA ASP A 89 3.10 3.87 -8.63
C ASP A 89 1.59 4.11 -8.48
N TYR A 90 0.90 3.22 -7.77
CA TYR A 90 -0.51 3.41 -7.42
C TYR A 90 -0.70 4.59 -6.47
N LEU A 91 0.07 4.66 -5.39
CA LEU A 91 -0.04 5.71 -4.40
C LEU A 91 0.24 7.09 -4.99
N ARG A 92 1.21 7.19 -5.92
CA ARG A 92 1.48 8.44 -6.62
C ARG A 92 0.26 8.95 -7.40
N LYS A 93 -0.54 8.04 -7.95
CA LYS A 93 -1.74 8.34 -8.72
C LYS A 93 -3.00 8.48 -7.85
N VAL A 94 -2.96 8.03 -6.60
CA VAL A 94 -4.06 8.12 -5.62
C VAL A 94 -3.51 8.47 -4.23
N PRO A 95 -3.06 9.72 -4.03
CA PRO A 95 -2.41 10.11 -2.77
C PRO A 95 -3.38 10.29 -1.59
N ASP A 96 -4.69 10.40 -1.83
CA ASP A 96 -5.73 10.47 -0.80
C ASP A 96 -6.17 9.12 -0.22
N LEU A 97 -5.83 7.99 -0.84
CA LEU A 97 -6.18 6.69 -0.29
C LEU A 97 -5.18 6.27 0.79
N GLU A 98 -5.68 5.92 1.99
CA GLU A 98 -4.83 5.44 3.09
C GLU A 98 -3.96 4.25 2.67
N LYS A 99 -2.66 4.55 2.48
CA LYS A 99 -1.44 3.75 2.51
C LYS A 99 -1.58 2.25 2.20
N ASN A 100 -0.75 1.77 1.26
CA ASN A 100 -0.17 0.43 1.02
C ASN A 100 -0.85 -0.82 1.57
N GLN A 101 -1.15 -0.83 2.87
CA GLN A 101 -1.83 -1.90 3.57
C GLN A 101 -3.21 -2.20 2.97
N LYS A 102 -4.02 -1.20 2.59
CA LYS A 102 -5.34 -1.46 1.99
C LYS A 102 -5.25 -2.26 0.68
N ILE A 103 -4.25 -1.99 -0.17
CA ILE A 103 -4.04 -2.74 -1.42
C ILE A 103 -3.48 -4.13 -1.16
N LYS A 104 -2.55 -4.26 -0.21
CA LYS A 104 -2.03 -5.58 0.20
C LYS A 104 -3.14 -6.43 0.80
N ASP A 105 -4.01 -5.84 1.61
CA ASP A 105 -5.19 -6.50 2.18
C ASP A 105 -6.20 -6.83 1.09
N LEU A 106 -6.41 -5.93 0.12
CA LEU A 106 -7.24 -6.18 -1.06
C LEU A 106 -6.71 -7.40 -1.83
N ALA A 107 -5.43 -7.40 -2.20
CA ALA A 107 -4.79 -8.49 -2.93
C ALA A 107 -4.83 -9.81 -2.16
N THR A 108 -4.55 -9.77 -0.85
CA THR A 108 -4.56 -10.95 0.02
C THR A 108 -5.96 -11.52 0.16
N LYS A 109 -6.96 -10.68 0.43
CA LYS A 109 -8.37 -11.10 0.53
C LYS A 109 -8.92 -11.57 -0.81
N MET A 110 -8.49 -10.99 -1.93
CA MET A 110 -8.86 -11.47 -3.26
C MET A 110 -8.24 -12.84 -3.56
N ALA A 111 -6.97 -13.05 -3.18
CA ALA A 111 -6.26 -14.32 -3.37
C ALA A 111 -6.73 -15.44 -2.42
N SER A 112 -7.13 -15.08 -1.19
CA SER A 112 -7.63 -16.03 -0.19
C SER A 112 -9.14 -16.27 -0.30
N GLY A 113 -9.87 -15.31 -0.87
CA GLY A 113 -11.31 -15.38 -1.08
C GLY A 113 -11.63 -16.25 -2.29
N ASN A 114 -12.69 -17.05 -2.20
CA ASN A 114 -13.28 -17.77 -3.34
C ASN A 114 -14.01 -16.78 -4.29
N LEU A 115 -13.32 -15.72 -4.74
CA LEU A 115 -13.83 -14.83 -5.77
C LEU A 115 -13.84 -15.62 -7.09
N SER A 116 -15.01 -16.10 -7.46
CA SER A 116 -15.20 -16.92 -8.66
C SER A 116 -15.99 -16.21 -9.75
N THR A 117 -16.54 -15.02 -9.45
CA THR A 117 -17.41 -14.27 -10.36
C THR A 117 -17.09 -12.78 -10.40
N ILE A 118 -17.42 -12.13 -11.53
CA ILE A 118 -17.30 -10.67 -11.71
C ILE A 118 -18.16 -9.90 -10.70
N ALA A 119 -19.37 -10.39 -10.37
CA ALA A 119 -20.27 -9.72 -9.44
C ALA A 119 -19.67 -9.64 -8.02
N GLN A 120 -19.02 -10.71 -7.55
CA GLN A 120 -18.33 -10.72 -6.27
C GLN A 120 -17.14 -9.76 -6.27
N LEU A 121 -16.37 -9.73 -7.37
CA LEU A 121 -15.26 -8.79 -7.53
C LEU A 121 -15.74 -7.33 -7.50
N GLN A 122 -16.83 -7.02 -8.21
CA GLN A 122 -17.43 -5.69 -8.22
C GLN A 122 -17.95 -5.27 -6.84
N ALA A 123 -18.61 -6.17 -6.10
CA ALA A 123 -19.06 -5.90 -4.75
C ALA A 123 -17.87 -5.55 -3.82
N TYR A 124 -16.75 -6.26 -3.99
CA TYR A 124 -15.55 -6.02 -3.23
C TYR A 124 -14.89 -4.67 -3.57
N LEU A 125 -14.85 -4.30 -4.86
CA LEU A 125 -14.36 -3.00 -5.31
C LEU A 125 -15.22 -1.83 -4.82
N ASN A 126 -16.55 -1.98 -4.84
CA ASN A 126 -17.46 -0.95 -4.32
C ASN A 126 -17.31 -0.75 -2.80
N GLY A 127 -16.96 -1.80 -2.05
CA GLY A 127 -16.60 -1.68 -0.63
C GLY A 127 -15.21 -1.09 -0.39
N PHE A 128 -14.33 -1.09 -1.40
CA PHE A 128 -12.97 -0.56 -1.30
C PHE A 128 -12.93 0.96 -1.54
N SER A 129 -13.61 1.44 -2.57
CA SER A 129 -13.76 2.88 -2.84
C SER A 129 -15.02 3.11 -3.68
N GLU A 130 -15.65 4.27 -3.49
CA GLU A 130 -16.75 4.73 -4.34
C GLU A 130 -16.25 5.23 -5.70
N GLU A 131 -14.98 5.64 -5.78
CA GLU A 131 -14.39 6.21 -6.99
C GLU A 131 -13.95 5.15 -7.99
N LYS A 132 -14.39 5.31 -9.24
CA LYS A 132 -14.08 4.36 -10.33
C LYS A 132 -12.60 4.35 -10.68
N SER A 133 -11.92 5.51 -10.62
CA SER A 133 -10.46 5.60 -10.79
C SER A 133 -9.68 4.83 -9.72
N HIS A 134 -10.11 4.89 -8.46
CA HIS A 134 -9.50 4.12 -7.37
C HIS A 134 -9.68 2.62 -7.58
N GLN A 135 -10.90 2.19 -7.94
CA GLN A 135 -11.21 0.78 -8.24
C GLN A 135 -10.35 0.25 -9.40
N TYR A 136 -10.27 1.02 -10.49
CA TYR A 136 -9.47 0.66 -11.67
C TYR A 136 -7.98 0.52 -11.34
N LEU A 137 -7.39 1.52 -10.70
CA LEU A 137 -5.98 1.48 -10.34
C LEU A 137 -5.69 0.37 -9.33
N ALA A 138 -6.63 0.05 -8.44
CA ALA A 138 -6.48 -1.02 -7.47
C ALA A 138 -6.44 -2.39 -8.17
N LEU A 139 -7.30 -2.60 -9.18
CA LEU A 139 -7.23 -3.79 -10.03
C LEU A 139 -5.89 -3.89 -10.77
N GLN A 140 -5.37 -2.78 -11.31
CA GLN A 140 -4.05 -2.79 -11.94
C GLN A 140 -2.94 -3.18 -10.95
N ALA A 141 -2.97 -2.64 -9.74
CA ALA A 141 -2.00 -2.96 -8.69
C ALA A 141 -2.10 -4.44 -8.27
N VAL A 142 -3.33 -4.95 -8.05
CA VAL A 142 -3.57 -6.36 -7.69
C VAL A 142 -3.16 -7.30 -8.83
N LYS A 143 -3.48 -6.98 -10.09
CA LYS A 143 -3.06 -7.76 -11.27
C LYS A 143 -1.54 -7.93 -11.30
N LYS A 144 -0.80 -6.83 -11.12
CA LYS A 144 0.66 -6.87 -11.10
C LYS A 144 1.18 -7.67 -9.90
N PHE A 145 0.58 -7.51 -8.71
CA PHE A 145 0.95 -8.28 -7.51
C PHE A 145 0.73 -9.79 -7.68
N LEU A 146 -0.39 -10.19 -8.27
CA LEU A 146 -0.76 -11.60 -8.47
C LEU A 146 -0.06 -12.25 -9.67
N GLY A 147 0.44 -11.47 -10.63
CA GLY A 147 1.13 -11.98 -11.83
C GLY A 147 2.33 -12.89 -11.53
N ALA A 148 2.93 -12.74 -10.35
CA ALA A 148 4.02 -13.59 -9.89
C ALA A 148 3.57 -14.96 -9.33
N ASN A 149 2.26 -15.18 -9.13
CA ASN A 149 1.69 -16.39 -8.51
C ASN A 149 0.94 -17.28 -9.52
N PRO A 150 1.46 -18.49 -9.84
CA PRO A 150 0.80 -19.43 -10.76
C PRO A 150 -0.60 -19.90 -10.32
N GLU A 151 -0.90 -19.87 -9.01
CA GLU A 151 -2.19 -20.32 -8.47
C GLU A 151 -3.31 -19.30 -8.67
N SER A 152 -2.98 -18.05 -9.04
CA SER A 152 -3.94 -16.95 -9.18
C SER A 152 -4.53 -16.83 -10.58
N LYS A 153 -4.33 -17.79 -11.49
CA LYS A 153 -4.75 -17.70 -12.91
C LYS A 153 -6.24 -17.36 -13.11
N ASN A 154 -7.13 -18.01 -12.39
CA ASN A 154 -8.57 -17.77 -12.52
C ASN A 154 -8.95 -16.36 -12.04
N LEU A 155 -8.37 -15.93 -10.93
CA LEU A 155 -8.56 -14.58 -10.40
C LEU A 155 -7.98 -13.50 -11.33
N LEU A 156 -6.80 -13.77 -11.92
CA LEU A 156 -6.20 -12.88 -12.92
C LEU A 156 -7.12 -12.70 -14.14
N ALA A 157 -7.75 -13.78 -14.63
CA ALA A 157 -8.72 -13.69 -15.71
C ALA A 157 -9.95 -12.85 -15.34
N LEU A 158 -10.47 -12.98 -14.11
CA LEU A 158 -11.56 -12.13 -13.62
C LEU A 158 -11.15 -10.66 -13.50
N ILE A 159 -9.93 -10.39 -13.04
CA ILE A 159 -9.37 -9.04 -12.95
C ILE A 159 -9.20 -8.44 -14.35
N ASP A 160 -8.69 -9.20 -15.32
CA ASP A 160 -8.55 -8.76 -16.71
C ASP A 160 -9.90 -8.39 -17.31
N GLN A 161 -10.92 -9.23 -17.09
CA GLN A 161 -12.27 -8.94 -17.54
C GLN A 161 -12.86 -7.68 -16.86
N ALA A 162 -12.59 -7.47 -15.57
CA ALA A 162 -13.05 -6.28 -14.85
C ALA A 162 -12.35 -5.00 -15.36
N ILE A 163 -11.04 -5.05 -15.60
CA ILE A 163 -10.28 -3.94 -16.22
C ILE A 163 -10.85 -3.61 -17.59
N LEU A 164 -11.07 -4.62 -18.44
CA LEU A 164 -11.69 -4.42 -19.75
C LEU A 164 -13.08 -3.79 -19.64
N THR A 165 -13.86 -4.11 -18.60
CA THR A 165 -15.18 -3.52 -18.39
C THR A 165 -15.09 -2.01 -18.12
N PHE A 166 -14.05 -1.54 -17.41
CA PHE A 166 -13.81 -0.10 -17.24
C PHE A 166 -13.45 0.61 -18.55
N GLU A 167 -12.66 -0.06 -19.40
CA GLU A 167 -12.13 0.50 -20.65
C GLU A 167 -13.13 0.38 -21.82
N GLN A 168 -14.17 -0.45 -21.70
CA GLN A 168 -15.16 -0.71 -22.76
C GLN A 168 -16.02 0.49 -23.13
N ASN A 169 -16.34 1.37 -22.18
CA ASN A 169 -17.14 2.57 -22.43
C ASN A 169 -16.20 3.78 -22.56
N PRO A 170 -16.04 4.36 -23.77
CA PRO A 170 -15.10 5.46 -24.00
C PRO A 170 -15.34 6.69 -23.12
N ASP A 171 -16.61 7.05 -22.88
CA ASP A 171 -16.96 8.23 -22.08
C ASP A 171 -16.62 8.03 -20.59
N SER A 172 -16.94 6.85 -20.07
CA SER A 172 -16.62 6.49 -18.68
C SER A 172 -15.12 6.34 -18.47
N TRP A 173 -14.43 5.74 -19.45
CA TRP A 173 -12.99 5.61 -19.44
C TRP A 173 -12.30 6.97 -19.48
N ALA A 174 -12.73 7.88 -20.35
CA ALA A 174 -12.14 9.21 -20.45
C ALA A 174 -12.22 9.99 -19.14
N GLN A 175 -13.31 9.84 -18.38
CA GLN A 175 -13.46 10.42 -17.04
C GLN A 175 -12.49 9.82 -16.03
N ILE A 176 -12.41 8.49 -15.95
CA ILE A 176 -11.49 7.77 -15.06
C ILE A 176 -10.04 8.14 -15.37
N ASP A 177 -9.66 8.12 -16.63
CA ASP A 177 -8.33 8.44 -17.12
C ASP A 177 -7.95 9.91 -16.81
N THR A 178 -8.91 10.83 -16.94
CA THR A 178 -8.73 12.24 -16.57
C THR A 178 -8.51 12.41 -15.06
N GLU A 179 -9.30 11.74 -14.22
CA GLU A 179 -9.11 11.76 -12.77
C GLU A 179 -7.71 11.28 -12.39
N ILE A 180 -7.26 10.17 -12.99
CA ILE A 180 -5.95 9.58 -12.72
C ILE A 180 -4.81 10.52 -13.11
N ARG A 181 -4.91 11.18 -14.26
CA ARG A 181 -3.88 12.12 -14.73
C ARG A 181 -3.78 13.36 -13.85
N VAL A 182 -4.92 13.93 -13.48
CA VAL A 182 -4.94 15.17 -12.69
C VAL A 182 -4.62 14.92 -11.22
N SER A 183 -4.71 13.68 -10.70
CA SER A 183 -4.51 13.36 -9.28
C SER A 183 -3.23 13.93 -8.67
N SER A 184 -2.06 13.67 -9.25
CA SER A 184 -0.79 14.11 -8.64
C SER A 184 -0.68 15.63 -8.63
N PHE A 185 -1.05 16.27 -9.74
CA PHE A 185 -1.07 17.74 -9.84
C PHE A 185 -2.08 18.37 -8.87
N ALA A 186 -3.28 17.79 -8.76
CA ALA A 186 -4.31 18.27 -7.85
C ALA A 186 -3.92 18.11 -6.37
N ASP A 187 -3.13 17.08 -6.03
CA ASP A 187 -2.63 16.89 -4.68
C ASP A 187 -1.58 17.95 -4.35
N GLU A 188 -0.59 18.12 -5.22
CA GLU A 188 0.43 19.17 -5.10
C GLU A 188 -0.23 20.55 -4.95
N TYR A 189 -1.17 20.89 -5.83
CA TYR A 189 -1.90 22.15 -5.79
C TYR A 189 -2.72 22.31 -4.50
N SER A 190 -3.36 21.24 -4.04
CA SER A 190 -4.11 21.21 -2.77
C SER A 190 -3.19 21.54 -1.58
N GLN A 191 -2.02 20.91 -1.51
CA GLN A 191 -1.06 21.12 -0.42
C GLN A 191 -0.41 22.51 -0.47
N GLU A 192 -0.07 23.01 -1.65
CA GLU A 192 0.62 24.30 -1.81
C GLU A 192 -0.30 25.50 -1.56
N GLN A 193 -1.51 25.46 -2.10
CA GLN A 193 -2.44 26.59 -2.03
C GLN A 193 -3.41 26.50 -0.84
N GLY A 194 -3.60 25.30 -0.25
CA GLY A 194 -4.59 25.08 0.82
C GLY A 194 -6.03 25.38 0.38
N PHE A 195 -6.26 25.44 -0.94
CA PHE A 195 -7.44 26.00 -1.58
C PHE A 195 -8.67 25.09 -1.50
N SER A 196 -8.47 23.80 -1.75
CA SER A 196 -9.53 22.79 -1.77
C SER A 196 -8.92 21.40 -1.59
N SER A 197 -9.76 20.40 -1.31
CA SER A 197 -9.33 19.01 -1.18
C SER A 197 -8.98 18.39 -2.54
N LEU A 198 -8.08 17.41 -2.54
CA LEU A 198 -7.74 16.63 -3.74
C LEU A 198 -8.98 16.07 -4.46
N HIS A 199 -9.91 15.48 -3.72
CA HIS A 199 -11.14 14.92 -4.29
C HIS A 199 -11.97 15.98 -5.03
N GLN A 200 -12.16 17.15 -4.41
CA GLN A 200 -12.90 18.26 -5.04
C GLN A 200 -12.19 18.80 -6.28
N LEU A 201 -10.86 18.94 -6.24
CA LEU A 201 -10.06 19.39 -7.38
C LEU A 201 -10.09 18.41 -8.56
N ARG A 202 -9.95 17.10 -8.30
CA ARG A 202 -10.07 16.04 -9.32
C ARG A 202 -11.45 16.07 -9.97
N GLY A 203 -12.50 16.09 -9.15
CA GLY A 203 -13.88 16.17 -9.63
C GLY A 203 -14.15 17.42 -10.44
N PHE A 204 -13.70 18.59 -9.97
CA PHE A 204 -13.85 19.86 -10.68
C PHE A 204 -13.17 19.86 -12.05
N TYR A 205 -11.93 19.40 -12.14
CA TYR A 205 -11.22 19.31 -13.41
C TYR A 205 -11.93 18.36 -14.39
N ARG A 206 -12.26 17.15 -13.94
CA ARG A 206 -13.00 16.15 -14.73
C ARG A 206 -14.31 16.72 -15.25
N ASP A 207 -15.14 17.27 -14.37
CA ASP A 207 -16.47 17.76 -14.74
C ASP A 207 -16.37 18.90 -15.75
N THR A 208 -15.42 19.83 -15.54
CA THR A 208 -15.23 20.99 -16.42
C THR A 208 -14.74 20.58 -17.81
N VAL A 209 -13.80 19.65 -17.90
CA VAL A 209 -13.25 19.19 -19.20
C VAL A 209 -14.28 18.35 -19.97
N HIS A 210 -15.00 17.46 -19.29
CA HIS A 210 -15.94 16.55 -19.94
C HIS A 210 -17.29 17.21 -20.23
N SER A 211 -17.80 18.05 -19.33
CA SER A 211 -19.14 18.65 -19.42
C SER A 211 -19.11 20.17 -19.67
N TYR A 212 -18.10 20.66 -20.39
CA TYR A 212 -18.01 22.08 -20.70
C TYR A 212 -19.22 22.61 -21.48
N GLN A 213 -19.88 23.64 -20.94
CA GLN A 213 -21.07 24.27 -21.50
C GLN A 213 -20.89 25.77 -21.81
N GLY A 214 -19.64 26.27 -21.76
CA GLY A 214 -19.31 27.67 -22.03
C GLY A 214 -18.84 28.45 -20.80
N LEU A 215 -18.45 29.70 -21.05
CA LEU A 215 -17.84 30.58 -20.05
C LEU A 215 -18.75 30.85 -18.84
N GLY A 216 -20.03 31.14 -19.08
CA GLY A 216 -20.99 31.47 -18.03
C GLY A 216 -21.28 30.29 -17.09
N SER A 217 -21.42 29.08 -17.64
CA SER A 217 -21.58 27.87 -16.85
C SER A 217 -20.33 27.56 -16.03
N ALA A 218 -19.13 27.76 -16.59
CA ALA A 218 -17.89 27.55 -15.86
C ALA A 218 -17.72 28.56 -14.71
N TYR A 219 -18.06 29.83 -14.91
CA TYR A 219 -18.09 30.82 -13.83
C TYR A 219 -19.04 30.38 -12.70
N LYS A 220 -20.26 29.99 -13.07
CA LYS A 220 -21.27 29.55 -12.11
C LYS A 220 -20.79 28.33 -11.32
N ASP A 221 -20.24 27.32 -11.99
CA ASP A 221 -19.74 26.10 -11.34
C ASP A 221 -18.60 26.41 -10.37
N VAL A 222 -17.67 27.29 -10.74
CA VAL A 222 -16.58 27.74 -9.85
C VAL A 222 -17.13 28.46 -8.61
N VAL A 223 -18.06 29.39 -8.80
CA VAL A 223 -18.67 30.14 -7.69
C VAL A 223 -19.47 29.23 -6.77
N GLU A 224 -20.19 28.24 -7.32
CA GLU A 224 -20.96 27.27 -6.53
C GLU A 224 -20.08 26.32 -5.73
N ARG A 225 -18.93 25.88 -6.29
CA ARG A 225 -18.02 24.93 -5.62
C ARG A 225 -17.06 25.58 -4.63
N PHE A 226 -16.49 26.73 -4.98
CA PHE A 226 -15.37 27.34 -4.25
C PHE A 226 -15.68 28.75 -3.73
N GLY A 227 -16.71 29.41 -4.27
CA GLY A 227 -17.08 30.77 -3.91
C GLY A 227 -16.48 31.83 -4.84
N ALA A 228 -17.10 33.01 -4.85
CA ALA A 228 -16.73 34.09 -5.79
C ALA A 228 -15.31 34.65 -5.59
N LYS A 229 -14.76 34.59 -4.37
CA LYS A 229 -13.39 35.05 -4.08
C LYS A 229 -12.32 34.12 -4.64
N GLU A 230 -12.69 32.87 -4.84
CA GLU A 230 -11.82 31.76 -5.21
C GLU A 230 -11.77 31.52 -6.71
N VAL A 231 -12.42 32.38 -7.49
CA VAL A 231 -12.52 32.26 -8.94
C VAL A 231 -11.14 32.28 -9.61
N SER A 232 -10.26 33.20 -9.20
CA SER A 232 -8.92 33.28 -9.78
C SER A 232 -8.10 32.01 -9.51
N THR A 233 -8.15 31.49 -8.29
CA THR A 233 -7.42 30.29 -7.88
C THR A 233 -7.93 29.06 -8.63
N ALA A 234 -9.25 28.87 -8.73
CA ALA A 234 -9.87 27.78 -9.48
C ALA A 234 -9.49 27.83 -10.98
N VAL A 235 -9.47 29.03 -11.57
CA VAL A 235 -9.06 29.21 -12.97
C VAL A 235 -7.59 28.88 -13.17
N ASP A 236 -6.72 29.27 -12.24
CA ASP A 236 -5.29 28.98 -12.34
C ASP A 236 -5.01 27.49 -12.23
N PHE A 237 -5.70 26.79 -11.32
CA PHE A 237 -5.69 25.33 -11.28
C PHE A 237 -6.11 24.71 -12.62
N MET A 238 -7.22 25.15 -13.20
CA MET A 238 -7.71 24.66 -14.49
C MET A 238 -6.71 24.90 -15.62
N LEU A 239 -6.15 26.11 -15.72
CA LEU A 239 -5.18 26.45 -16.77
C LEU A 239 -3.92 25.58 -16.68
N GLN A 240 -3.40 25.36 -15.47
CA GLN A 240 -2.25 24.50 -15.26
C GLN A 240 -2.55 23.04 -15.63
N GLY A 241 -3.68 22.49 -15.16
CA GLY A 241 -4.11 21.12 -15.49
C GLY A 241 -4.27 20.90 -17.00
N MET A 242 -4.92 21.82 -17.70
CA MET A 242 -5.12 21.73 -19.16
C MET A 242 -3.81 21.87 -19.94
N SER A 243 -2.88 22.69 -19.44
CA SER A 243 -1.56 22.84 -20.05
C SER A 243 -0.76 21.53 -19.95
N ALA A 244 -0.87 20.84 -18.81
CA ALA A 244 -0.30 19.51 -18.65
C ALA A 244 -0.96 18.50 -19.60
N ASP A 245 -2.28 18.47 -19.70
CA ASP A 245 -2.99 17.54 -20.60
C ASP A 245 -2.71 17.78 -22.09
N LEU A 246 -2.53 19.03 -22.54
CA LEU A 246 -2.11 19.33 -23.92
C LEU A 246 -0.71 18.80 -24.26
N SER A 247 0.16 18.68 -23.25
CA SER A 247 1.54 18.23 -23.45
C SER A 247 1.68 16.70 -23.58
N VAL A 248 0.63 15.96 -23.21
CA VAL A 248 0.65 14.49 -23.15
C VAL A 248 0.10 13.88 -24.43
N GLN A 249 0.90 13.02 -25.08
CA GLN A 249 0.41 12.16 -26.16
C GLN A 249 -0.53 11.08 -25.58
N GLY A 250 -1.72 10.94 -26.18
CA GLY A 250 -2.70 9.92 -25.77
C GLY A 250 -3.77 10.38 -24.79
N SER A 251 -3.92 11.69 -24.56
CA SER A 251 -5.08 12.23 -23.87
C SER A 251 -6.37 11.91 -24.65
N ASN A 252 -7.37 11.37 -23.97
CA ASN A 252 -8.70 11.11 -24.53
C ASN A 252 -9.57 12.40 -24.61
N ILE A 253 -8.98 13.56 -24.31
CA ILE A 253 -9.63 14.86 -24.39
C ILE A 253 -9.33 15.47 -25.76
N ASP A 254 -10.38 15.90 -26.47
CA ASP A 254 -10.25 16.64 -27.73
C ASP A 254 -9.44 17.93 -27.52
N SER A 255 -8.30 18.06 -28.23
CA SER A 255 -7.38 19.18 -28.11
C SER A 255 -8.02 20.51 -28.54
N VAL A 256 -8.96 20.51 -29.49
CA VAL A 256 -9.69 21.71 -29.91
C VAL A 256 -10.61 22.18 -28.79
N LYS A 257 -11.34 21.24 -28.17
CA LYS A 257 -12.20 21.53 -27.01
C LYS A 257 -11.37 22.06 -25.84
N LEU A 258 -10.20 21.46 -25.59
CA LEU A 258 -9.30 21.86 -24.51
C LEU A 258 -8.73 23.27 -24.73
N GLN A 259 -8.32 23.60 -25.96
CA GLN A 259 -7.85 24.95 -26.31
C GLN A 259 -8.96 26.01 -26.17
N LEU A 260 -10.19 25.69 -26.58
CA LEU A 260 -11.35 26.56 -26.38
C LEU A 260 -11.58 26.82 -24.89
N LEU A 261 -11.57 25.75 -24.08
CA LEU A 261 -11.74 25.85 -22.63
C LEU A 261 -10.64 26.70 -21.99
N MET A 262 -9.38 26.53 -22.41
CA MET A 262 -8.27 27.38 -21.95
C MET A 262 -8.48 28.85 -22.31
N SER A 263 -8.92 29.16 -23.53
CA SER A 263 -9.22 30.53 -23.94
C SER A 263 -10.32 31.14 -23.08
N ASP A 264 -11.37 30.38 -22.79
CA ASP A 264 -12.47 30.87 -21.95
C ASP A 264 -12.05 30.99 -20.48
N MET A 265 -11.22 30.09 -19.95
CA MET A 265 -10.62 30.26 -18.62
C MET A 265 -9.77 31.54 -18.53
N GLN A 266 -8.99 31.89 -19.57
CA GLN A 266 -8.25 33.15 -19.62
C GLN A 266 -9.18 34.37 -19.59
N LYS A 267 -10.29 34.33 -20.35
CA LYS A 267 -11.31 35.39 -20.31
C LYS A 267 -11.92 35.52 -18.90
N LEU A 268 -12.20 34.40 -18.25
CA LEU A 268 -12.74 34.38 -16.89
C LEU A 268 -11.78 35.02 -15.89
N LYS A 269 -10.48 34.75 -16.01
CA LYS A 269 -9.43 35.42 -15.22
C LYS A 269 -9.42 36.94 -15.41
N THR A 270 -9.53 37.40 -16.66
CA THR A 270 -9.61 38.83 -16.97
C THR A 270 -10.88 39.46 -16.38
N LEU A 271 -12.03 38.80 -16.52
CA LEU A 271 -13.30 39.28 -15.97
C LEU A 271 -13.27 39.37 -14.45
N ASN A 272 -12.66 38.40 -13.77
CA ASN A 272 -12.52 38.43 -12.32
C ASN A 272 -11.67 39.63 -11.85
N THR A 273 -10.54 39.87 -12.52
CA THR A 273 -9.69 41.06 -12.24
C THR A 273 -10.46 42.37 -12.44
N LEU A 274 -11.27 42.47 -13.49
CA LEU A 274 -12.11 43.65 -13.74
C LEU A 274 -13.20 43.80 -12.68
N GLN A 275 -13.82 42.70 -12.24
CA GLN A 275 -14.81 42.71 -11.17
C GLN A 275 -14.22 43.25 -9.87
N ASP A 276 -12.99 42.85 -9.52
CA ASP A 276 -12.29 43.36 -8.33
C ASP A 276 -12.03 44.87 -8.43
N GLN A 277 -11.57 45.34 -9.60
CA GLN A 277 -11.36 46.77 -9.85
C GLN A 277 -12.65 47.59 -9.74
N VAL A 278 -13.74 47.11 -10.34
CA VAL A 278 -15.06 47.75 -10.27
C VAL A 278 -15.59 47.75 -8.84
N SER A 279 -15.40 46.66 -8.10
CA SER A 279 -15.81 46.56 -6.70
C SER A 279 -15.05 47.54 -5.81
N ASN A 280 -13.75 47.67 -6.01
CA ASN A 280 -12.91 48.64 -5.31
C ASN A 280 -13.33 50.08 -5.62
N LEU A 281 -13.61 50.38 -6.89
CA LEU A 281 -14.11 51.68 -7.32
C LEU A 281 -15.46 51.98 -6.68
N TYR A 282 -16.39 51.03 -6.68
CA TYR A 282 -17.70 51.17 -6.05
C TYR A 282 -17.57 51.44 -4.54
N GLN A 283 -16.72 50.71 -3.83
CA GLN A 283 -16.45 50.94 -2.41
C GLN A 283 -15.91 52.35 -2.13
N MET A 284 -15.08 52.90 -3.01
CA MET A 284 -14.57 54.27 -2.89
C MET A 284 -15.69 55.33 -2.99
N PHE A 285 -16.76 55.04 -3.73
CA PHE A 285 -17.92 55.92 -3.89
C PHE A 285 -19.10 55.57 -2.98
N THR A 286 -18.98 54.51 -2.17
CA THR A 286 -20.03 54.17 -1.20
C THR A 286 -19.89 55.13 -0.02
N PRO A 287 -20.85 56.03 0.24
CA PRO A 287 -20.73 56.98 1.32
C PRO A 287 -20.57 56.22 2.64
N GLN A 288 -19.49 56.49 3.37
CA GLN A 288 -19.41 56.11 4.78
C GLN A 288 -20.69 56.65 5.42
N GLN A 289 -21.51 55.76 5.98
CA GLN A 289 -22.57 56.19 6.88
C GLN A 289 -21.89 56.91 8.03
N ALA A 290 -21.74 58.23 7.88
CA ALA A 290 -21.32 59.10 8.94
C ALA A 290 -22.39 58.96 10.01
N ASN A 291 -22.06 58.20 11.05
CA ASN A 291 -22.76 58.23 12.32
C ASN A 291 -22.58 59.63 12.89
N TYR A 292 -23.34 60.59 12.36
CA TYR A 292 -23.66 61.82 13.06
C TYR A 292 -24.66 61.42 14.15
N GLY A 293 -24.12 60.83 15.21
CA GLY A 293 -24.81 60.72 16.48
C GLY A 293 -25.13 62.15 16.92
N LEU A 294 -26.38 62.55 16.72
CA LEU A 294 -26.99 63.71 17.34
C LEU A 294 -26.95 63.47 18.86
N SER A 295 -25.86 63.87 19.50
CA SER A 295 -25.82 64.10 20.93
C SER A 295 -26.73 65.31 21.20
N SER A 296 -28.00 65.03 21.45
CA SER A 296 -28.94 66.01 21.98
C SER A 296 -28.59 66.27 23.43
N TYR A 297 -28.45 67.57 23.74
CA TYR A 297 -28.32 68.14 25.08
C TYR A 297 -29.57 67.91 25.91
#